data_AF-K1RXV1-F1
#
_entry.id   AF-K1RXV1-F1
#
_cell.length_a   1.000
_cell.length_b   1.000
_cell.length_c   1.000
_cell.angle_alpha   90.00
_cell.angle_beta   90.00
_cell.angle_gamma   90.00
#
_symmetry.space_group_name_H-M   'P 1'
#
loop_
_entity.id
_entity.type
_entity.pdbx_description
1 polymer ?
#
loop_
_entity_poly.entity_id
_entity_poly.type
_entity_poly.pdbx_seq_one_letter_code
_entity_poly.pdbx_strand_id
1 'polypeptide(L)'
;EDALFETISGFTTTGSSILSNVEALTHCSLFWRSFTHWIGGMGVLVFIMAVLPLSGGSIMHLMRAESPGPAVGKLVPKIRHTAMILYGIYIVFTLVEIIALLITGMSPFEAMTLTFGTVGTGGFGVLNDSIASYSLASQIVITTFMIICSINFNVYYLLLIRKTKEAFMNQELRYYLGIVFGSALLIAINIKGSFDNFFMAFHTALFQVASVSSTTGFATTDFNLWPEFSKTILVL
;
A
#
# COMPACT_ATOMS: atom_id res chain seq x y z
N GLU A 1 6.65 -24.00 -10.92
CA GLU A 1 5.79 -22.92 -11.46
C GLU A 1 5.23 -22.10 -10.31
N ASP A 2 4.68 -22.78 -9.30
CA ASP A 2 4.17 -22.21 -8.04
C ASP A 2 5.11 -21.21 -7.35
N ALA A 3 6.35 -21.60 -7.08
CA ALA A 3 7.33 -20.72 -6.44
C ALA A 3 7.67 -19.48 -7.29
N LEU A 4 7.63 -19.60 -8.62
CA LEU A 4 7.84 -18.46 -9.52
C LEU A 4 6.64 -17.52 -9.48
N PHE A 5 5.42 -18.05 -9.45
CA PHE A 5 4.20 -17.25 -9.33
C PHE A 5 4.21 -16.41 -8.04
N GLU A 6 4.47 -17.03 -6.88
CA GLU A 6 4.56 -16.29 -5.59
C GLU A 6 5.63 -15.19 -5.64
N THR A 7 6.79 -15.50 -6.22
CA THR A 7 7.90 -14.54 -6.29
C THR A 7 7.57 -13.38 -7.22
N ILE A 8 6.99 -13.64 -8.39
CA ILE A 8 6.58 -12.60 -9.34
C ILE A 8 5.48 -11.75 -8.73
N SER A 9 4.47 -12.37 -8.12
CA SER A 9 3.39 -11.66 -7.42
C SER A 9 3.94 -10.72 -6.34
N GLY A 10 4.92 -11.19 -5.56
CA GLY A 10 5.60 -10.39 -4.55
C GLY A 10 6.42 -9.22 -5.11
N PHE A 11 7.26 -9.42 -6.13
CA PHE A 11 8.05 -8.32 -6.69
C PHE A 11 7.23 -7.29 -7.48
N THR A 12 6.11 -7.72 -8.05
CA THR A 12 5.19 -6.86 -8.79
C THR A 12 4.14 -6.21 -7.89
N THR A 13 4.17 -6.47 -6.58
CA THR A 13 3.20 -5.98 -5.61
C THR A 13 1.76 -6.33 -5.97
N THR A 14 1.55 -7.50 -6.56
CA THR A 14 0.22 -8.00 -6.93
C THR A 14 -0.50 -8.60 -5.73
N GLY A 15 0.23 -9.22 -4.80
CA GLY A 15 -0.36 -9.79 -3.59
C GLY A 15 -1.17 -11.07 -3.77
N SER A 16 -1.31 -11.57 -4.99
CA SER A 16 -2.00 -12.84 -5.26
C SER A 16 -1.16 -14.00 -4.76
N SER A 17 -1.80 -14.93 -4.04
CA SER A 17 -1.14 -16.11 -3.50
C SER A 17 -1.84 -17.39 -3.93
N ILE A 18 -1.05 -18.42 -4.21
CA ILE A 18 -1.51 -19.79 -4.48
C ILE A 18 -1.40 -20.69 -3.24
N LEU A 19 -0.76 -20.18 -2.18
CA LEU A 19 -0.58 -20.92 -0.94
C LEU A 19 -1.91 -20.98 -0.18
N SER A 20 -2.40 -22.19 0.05
CA SER A 20 -3.65 -22.42 0.79
C SER A 20 -3.50 -22.26 2.31
N ASN A 21 -2.27 -22.40 2.83
CA ASN A 21 -1.96 -22.22 4.24
C ASN A 21 -0.64 -21.46 4.41
N VAL A 22 -0.73 -20.13 4.56
CA VAL A 22 0.45 -19.28 4.75
C VAL A 22 1.05 -19.41 6.15
N GLU A 23 0.26 -19.78 7.15
CA GLU A 23 0.71 -19.95 8.54
C GLU A 23 1.63 -21.17 8.74
N ALA A 24 1.57 -22.14 7.83
CA ALA A 24 2.48 -23.29 7.83
C ALA A 24 3.91 -22.93 7.37
N LEU A 25 4.11 -21.75 6.78
CA LEU A 25 5.42 -21.31 6.33
C LEU A 25 6.34 -20.97 7.50
N THR A 26 7.64 -21.17 7.30
CA THR A 26 8.63 -20.67 8.26
C THR A 26 8.63 -19.14 8.30
N HIS A 27 9.01 -18.56 9.44
CA HIS A 27 9.19 -17.11 9.56
C HIS A 27 10.14 -16.53 8.49
N CYS A 28 11.16 -17.27 8.09
CA CYS A 28 12.09 -16.86 7.02
C CYS A 28 11.35 -16.70 5.68
N SER A 29 10.50 -17.69 5.33
CA SER A 29 9.71 -17.65 4.10
C SER A 29 8.67 -16.53 4.11
N LEU A 30 7.95 -16.36 5.22
CA LEU A 30 6.97 -15.28 5.39
C LEU A 30 7.62 -13.89 5.31
N PHE A 31 8.79 -13.75 5.93
CA PHE A 31 9.57 -12.52 5.85
C PHE A 31 9.99 -12.23 4.41
N TRP A 32 10.60 -13.20 3.72
CA TRP A 32 11.06 -13.01 2.34
C TRP A 32 9.90 -12.62 1.42
N ARG A 33 8.78 -13.35 1.53
CA ARG A 33 7.57 -13.09 0.76
C ARG A 33 7.08 -11.66 0.96
N SER A 34 6.94 -11.21 2.20
CA SER A 34 6.51 -9.84 2.51
C SER A 34 7.55 -8.79 2.08
N PHE A 35 8.83 -9.10 2.23
CA PHE A 35 9.93 -8.20 1.86
C PHE A 35 10.01 -7.94 0.35
N THR A 36 9.62 -8.90 -0.50
CA THR A 36 9.53 -8.65 -1.95
C THR A 36 8.55 -7.52 -2.29
N HIS A 37 7.45 -7.37 -1.55
CA HIS A 37 6.56 -6.20 -1.70
C HIS A 37 7.27 -4.90 -1.36
N TRP A 38 8.06 -4.89 -0.29
CA TRP A 38 8.79 -3.68 0.10
C TRP A 38 9.80 -3.25 -0.96
N ILE A 39 10.51 -4.20 -1.59
CA ILE A 39 11.42 -3.93 -2.70
C ILE A 39 10.64 -3.47 -3.95
N GLY A 40 9.52 -4.14 -4.25
CA GLY A 40 8.70 -3.88 -5.44
C GLY A 40 7.98 -2.53 -5.41
N GLY A 41 7.41 -2.13 -4.26
CA GLY A 41 6.46 -1.01 -4.18
C GLY A 41 7.04 0.37 -4.45
N MET A 42 8.30 0.61 -4.12
CA MET A 42 8.99 1.84 -4.52
C MET A 42 9.53 1.78 -5.96
N GLY A 43 9.45 0.60 -6.60
CA GLY A 43 10.02 0.28 -7.90
C GLY A 43 11.44 -0.26 -7.78
N VAL A 44 11.67 -1.48 -8.29
CA VAL A 44 12.98 -2.13 -8.31
C VAL A 44 14.02 -1.24 -9.00
N LEU A 45 13.63 -0.52 -10.07
CA LEU A 45 14.53 0.40 -10.77
C LEU A 45 14.90 1.63 -9.93
N VAL A 46 13.94 2.20 -9.18
CA VAL A 46 14.23 3.34 -8.29
C VAL A 46 15.19 2.93 -7.18
N PHE A 47 14.97 1.72 -6.61
CA PHE A 47 15.89 1.12 -5.64
C PHE A 47 17.30 0.96 -6.22
N ILE A 48 17.43 0.33 -7.39
CA ILE A 48 18.72 0.11 -8.06
C ILE A 48 19.45 1.43 -8.31
N MET A 49 18.76 2.50 -8.73
CA MET A 49 19.39 3.80 -8.98
C MET A 49 19.80 4.56 -7.72
N ALA A 50 19.10 4.35 -6.60
CA ALA A 50 19.49 4.91 -5.32
C ALA A 50 20.83 4.31 -4.84
N VAL A 51 21.01 3.00 -5.07
CA VAL A 51 22.15 2.21 -4.57
C VAL A 51 23.33 2.16 -5.55
N LEU A 52 23.10 1.98 -6.85
CA LEU A 52 24.15 1.85 -7.87
C LEU A 52 24.55 3.20 -8.49
N PRO A 53 25.85 3.48 -8.68
CA PRO A 53 26.31 4.63 -9.44
C PRO A 53 25.94 4.47 -10.93
N LEU A 54 25.12 5.39 -11.43
CA LEU A 54 24.68 5.42 -12.83
C LEU A 54 25.88 5.62 -13.78
N SER A 55 26.38 4.55 -14.39
CA SER A 55 27.34 4.57 -15.49
C SER A 55 26.69 4.07 -16.78
N GLY A 56 25.79 4.87 -17.39
CA GLY A 56 25.31 4.60 -18.74
C GLY A 56 23.93 5.15 -19.09
N GLY A 57 23.75 5.60 -20.33
CA GLY A 57 22.52 6.23 -20.84
C GLY A 57 21.32 5.31 -21.06
N SER A 58 21.47 3.99 -20.94
CA SER A 58 20.42 3.00 -21.27
C SER A 58 19.26 2.94 -20.26
N ILE A 59 19.50 3.36 -19.00
CA ILE A 59 18.51 3.28 -17.90
C ILE A 59 17.40 4.34 -18.05
N MET A 60 17.63 5.41 -18.81
CA MET A 60 16.72 6.54 -18.97
C MET A 60 15.43 6.21 -19.74
N HIS A 61 15.50 5.28 -20.69
CA HIS A 61 14.32 4.86 -21.47
C HIS A 61 13.40 3.93 -20.68
N LEU A 62 13.95 3.09 -19.79
CA LEU A 62 13.17 2.24 -18.89
C LEU A 62 12.46 3.05 -17.79
N MET A 63 13.09 4.10 -17.25
CA MET A 63 12.49 4.95 -16.21
C MET A 63 11.17 5.62 -16.61
N ARG A 64 11.01 6.01 -17.89
CA ARG A 64 9.74 6.55 -18.40
C ARG A 64 8.59 5.53 -18.33
N ALA A 65 8.91 4.24 -18.26
CA ALA A 65 7.92 3.18 -18.20
C ALA A 65 7.45 2.86 -16.76
N GLU A 66 8.24 3.18 -15.72
CA GLU A 66 7.93 2.80 -14.32
C GLU A 66 7.65 3.98 -13.37
N SER A 67 7.89 5.24 -13.76
CA SER A 67 7.63 6.38 -12.87
C SER A 67 6.12 6.73 -12.84
N PRO A 68 5.47 6.73 -11.67
CA PRO A 68 4.09 7.22 -11.54
C PRO A 68 4.11 8.74 -11.60
N GLY A 69 3.70 9.33 -12.72
CA GLY A 69 3.46 10.77 -12.88
C GLY A 69 4.04 11.40 -14.15
N PRO A 70 3.40 12.45 -14.70
CA PRO A 70 3.80 13.03 -15.98
C PRO A 70 5.01 13.98 -15.84
N ALA A 71 5.85 13.96 -16.88
CA ALA A 71 6.96 14.88 -17.20
C ALA A 71 8.36 14.54 -16.63
N VAL A 72 9.05 13.57 -17.27
CA VAL A 72 10.51 13.47 -17.21
C VAL A 72 11.13 14.51 -18.17
N GLY A 73 11.26 15.75 -17.69
CA GLY A 73 12.01 16.82 -18.35
C GLY A 73 13.52 16.67 -18.10
N LYS A 74 14.33 16.89 -19.16
CA LYS A 74 15.81 16.85 -19.19
C LYS A 74 16.45 17.31 -17.88
N LEU A 75 17.08 16.43 -17.08
CA LEU A 75 17.99 16.80 -15.95
C LEU A 75 18.63 15.55 -15.32
N VAL A 76 19.67 15.01 -15.96
CA VAL A 76 20.43 13.81 -15.52
C VAL A 76 20.98 13.88 -14.07
N PRO A 77 21.40 15.05 -13.50
CA PRO A 77 21.88 15.11 -12.11
C PRO A 77 20.78 15.15 -11.03
N LYS A 78 19.56 15.61 -11.35
CA LYS A 78 18.49 15.76 -10.35
C LYS A 78 17.76 14.46 -10.04
N ILE A 79 17.80 13.51 -10.96
CA ILE A 79 17.01 12.27 -10.87
C ILE A 79 17.44 11.38 -9.69
N ARG A 80 18.75 11.21 -9.45
CA ARG A 80 19.25 10.45 -8.28
C ARG A 80 18.86 11.12 -6.96
N HIS A 81 18.98 12.45 -6.88
CA HIS A 81 18.58 13.20 -5.69
C HIS A 81 17.08 13.06 -5.42
N THR A 82 16.25 13.14 -6.46
CA THR A 82 14.80 12.90 -6.32
C THR A 82 14.52 11.47 -5.86
N ALA A 83 15.15 10.45 -6.46
CA ALA A 83 14.99 9.06 -6.05
C ALA A 83 15.37 8.83 -4.56
N MET A 84 16.50 9.40 -4.10
CA MET A 84 16.91 9.31 -2.70
C MET A 84 15.92 9.98 -1.74
N ILE A 85 15.33 11.12 -2.12
CA ILE A 85 14.32 11.80 -1.29
C ILE A 85 13.07 10.94 -1.18
N LEU A 86 12.57 10.40 -2.30
CA LEU A 86 11.38 9.56 -2.29
C LEU A 86 11.60 8.26 -1.50
N TYR A 87 12.77 7.63 -1.66
CA TYR A 87 13.14 6.46 -0.88
C TYR A 87 13.28 6.79 0.62
N GLY A 88 13.76 7.99 0.95
CA GLY A 88 13.78 8.49 2.32
C GLY A 88 12.39 8.61 2.93
N ILE A 89 11.41 9.15 2.18
CA ILE A 89 10.00 9.22 2.59
C ILE A 89 9.43 7.80 2.80
N TYR A 90 9.71 6.88 1.88
CA TYR A 90 9.27 5.50 1.94
C TYR A 90 9.80 4.76 3.19
N ILE A 91 11.09 4.90 3.51
CA ILE A 91 11.67 4.35 4.75
C ILE A 91 11.02 4.98 5.98
N VAL A 92 10.80 6.30 5.99
CA VAL A 92 10.17 6.98 7.12
C VAL A 92 8.77 6.43 7.37
N PHE A 93 7.94 6.28 6.33
CA PHE A 93 6.62 5.67 6.48
C PHE A 93 6.70 4.23 6.96
N THR A 94 7.63 3.43 6.42
CA THR A 94 7.88 2.06 6.89
C THR A 94 8.18 2.04 8.39
N LEU A 95 9.09 2.87 8.89
CA LEU A 95 9.45 2.90 10.30
C LEU A 95 8.29 3.38 11.20
N VAL A 96 7.56 4.41 10.76
CA VAL A 96 6.43 4.94 11.53
C VAL A 96 5.30 3.92 11.62
N GLU A 97 5.00 3.20 10.54
CA GLU A 97 3.96 2.16 10.56
C GLU A 97 4.35 0.98 11.46
N ILE A 98 5.60 0.50 11.39
CA ILE A 98 6.09 -0.57 12.28
C ILE A 98 5.88 -0.15 13.74
N ILE A 99 6.29 1.07 14.11
CA ILE A 99 6.14 1.58 15.47
C ILE A 99 4.65 1.68 15.85
N ALA A 100 3.80 2.16 14.94
CA ALA A 100 2.37 2.27 15.18
C ALA A 100 1.72 0.90 15.42
N LEU A 101 2.08 -0.12 14.64
CA LEU A 101 1.58 -1.50 14.82
C LEU A 101 2.13 -2.18 16.07
N LEU A 102 3.37 -1.89 16.47
CA LEU A 102 3.89 -2.36 17.76
C LEU A 102 3.07 -1.81 18.93
N ILE A 103 2.61 -0.55 18.85
CA ILE A 103 1.78 0.08 19.89
C ILE A 103 0.40 -0.58 19.99
N THR A 104 -0.13 -1.17 18.91
CA THR A 104 -1.41 -1.91 18.97
C THR A 104 -1.30 -3.28 19.65
N GLY A 105 -0.09 -3.68 20.06
CA GLY A 105 0.19 -4.95 20.74
C GLY A 105 0.59 -6.08 19.80
N MET A 106 0.86 -5.79 18.53
CA MET A 106 1.29 -6.77 17.54
C MET A 106 2.73 -7.24 17.79
N SER A 107 3.06 -8.49 17.43
CA SER A 107 4.44 -8.95 17.54
C SER A 107 5.36 -8.17 16.58
N PRO A 108 6.66 -7.99 16.90
CA PRO A 108 7.58 -7.30 16.00
C PRO A 108 7.71 -7.93 14.61
N PHE A 109 7.56 -9.26 14.54
CA PHE A 109 7.60 -9.98 13.28
C PHE A 109 6.42 -9.57 12.39
N GLU A 110 5.20 -9.68 12.91
CA GLU A 110 3.98 -9.34 12.17
C GLU A 110 3.93 -7.85 11.82
N ALA A 111 4.35 -6.97 12.75
CA ALA A 111 4.41 -5.54 12.50
C ALA A 111 5.29 -5.22 11.28
N MET A 112 6.48 -5.81 11.19
CA MET A 112 7.36 -5.62 10.04
C MET A 112 6.76 -6.19 8.74
N THR A 113 6.30 -7.44 8.76
CA THR A 113 5.83 -8.11 7.55
C THR A 113 4.57 -7.46 7.00
N LEU A 114 3.62 -7.07 7.86
CA LEU A 114 2.42 -6.36 7.44
C LEU A 114 2.75 -4.97 6.92
N THR A 115 3.66 -4.22 7.57
CA THR A 115 4.11 -2.93 7.03
C THR A 115 4.71 -3.06 5.64
N PHE A 116 5.50 -4.10 5.36
CA PHE A 116 6.04 -4.31 4.01
C PHE A 116 4.95 -4.52 2.97
N GLY A 117 3.86 -5.23 3.35
CA GLY A 117 2.68 -5.38 2.51
C GLY A 117 1.87 -4.09 2.35
N THR A 118 1.74 -3.27 3.41
CA THR A 118 1.01 -2.00 3.40
C THR A 118 1.73 -0.94 2.57
N VAL A 119 2.97 -0.61 2.95
CA VAL A 119 3.75 0.47 2.32
C VAL A 119 4.15 0.09 0.91
N GLY A 120 4.48 -1.19 0.69
CA GLY A 120 4.76 -1.74 -0.63
C GLY A 120 3.50 -2.00 -1.47
N THR A 121 2.31 -1.66 -0.98
CA THR A 121 1.02 -1.80 -1.66
C THR A 121 0.81 -3.18 -2.32
N GLY A 122 1.19 -4.25 -1.61
CA GLY A 122 1.06 -5.62 -2.13
C GLY A 122 0.27 -6.58 -1.23
N GLY A 123 0.04 -6.25 0.05
CA GLY A 123 -0.99 -6.93 0.86
C GLY A 123 -0.85 -8.43 1.13
N PHE A 124 0.36 -8.98 1.10
CA PHE A 124 0.57 -10.34 1.60
C PHE A 124 0.29 -10.41 3.11
N GLY A 125 -0.77 -11.13 3.47
CA GLY A 125 -1.08 -11.47 4.86
C GLY A 125 -0.08 -12.46 5.46
N VAL A 126 0.08 -12.36 6.78
CA VAL A 126 0.80 -13.34 7.60
C VAL A 126 -0.12 -14.50 8.01
N LEU A 127 -1.40 -14.17 8.25
CA LEU A 127 -2.47 -15.12 8.54
C LEU A 127 -3.29 -15.41 7.29
N ASN A 128 -3.96 -16.55 7.28
CA ASN A 128 -4.80 -16.95 6.14
C ASN A 128 -6.04 -16.05 5.95
N ASP A 129 -6.52 -15.44 7.02
CA ASP A 129 -7.63 -14.48 6.99
C ASP A 129 -7.16 -13.03 6.81
N SER A 130 -5.92 -12.85 6.32
CA SER A 130 -5.30 -11.57 6.03
C SER A 130 -5.23 -10.68 7.27
N ILE A 131 -6.12 -9.68 7.40
CA ILE A 131 -6.14 -8.71 8.49
C ILE A 131 -7.34 -8.92 9.44
N ALA A 132 -8.23 -9.86 9.14
CA ALA A 132 -9.49 -10.04 9.84
C ALA A 132 -9.34 -10.35 11.34
N SER A 133 -8.42 -11.26 11.71
CA SER A 133 -8.15 -11.63 13.12
C SER A 133 -7.43 -10.54 13.94
N TYR A 134 -6.88 -9.52 13.30
CA TYR A 134 -6.16 -8.46 14.03
C TYR A 134 -7.11 -7.47 14.70
N SER A 135 -6.63 -6.86 15.78
CA SER A 135 -7.41 -5.90 16.57
C SER A 135 -7.88 -4.71 15.72
N LEU A 136 -9.03 -4.13 16.10
CA LEU A 136 -9.57 -2.94 15.47
C LEU A 136 -8.53 -1.80 15.35
N ALA A 137 -7.69 -1.63 16.37
CA ALA A 137 -6.60 -0.65 16.36
C ALA A 137 -5.59 -0.91 15.23
N SER A 138 -5.15 -2.16 15.05
CA SER A 138 -4.27 -2.55 13.95
C SER A 138 -4.91 -2.31 12.59
N GLN A 139 -6.19 -2.68 12.44
CA GLN A 139 -6.92 -2.46 11.18
C GLN A 139 -6.99 -0.98 10.81
N ILE A 140 -7.22 -0.09 11.80
CA ILE A 140 -7.25 1.37 11.60
C ILE A 140 -5.86 1.89 11.18
N VAL A 141 -4.79 1.42 11.83
CA VAL A 141 -3.42 1.81 11.46
C VAL A 141 -3.12 1.40 10.02
N ILE A 142 -3.36 0.13 9.67
CA ILE A 142 -3.13 -0.39 8.30
C ILE A 142 -3.97 0.40 7.28
N THR A 143 -5.26 0.63 7.56
CA THR A 143 -6.14 1.43 6.67
C THR A 143 -5.59 2.83 6.43
N THR A 144 -5.13 3.48 7.50
CA THR A 144 -4.58 4.83 7.42
C THR A 144 -3.32 4.85 6.55
N PHE A 145 -2.43 3.88 6.73
CA PHE A 145 -1.20 3.78 5.94
C PHE A 145 -1.45 3.36 4.49
N MET A 146 -2.43 2.50 4.21
CA MET A 146 -2.86 2.21 2.83
C MET A 146 -3.28 3.50 2.10
N ILE A 147 -4.07 4.36 2.76
CA ILE A 147 -4.50 5.64 2.18
C ILE A 147 -3.31 6.58 1.97
N ILE A 148 -2.39 6.68 2.95
CA ILE A 148 -1.19 7.52 2.87
C ILE A 148 -0.27 7.05 1.73
N CYS A 149 0.05 5.76 1.67
CA CYS A 149 0.97 5.22 0.67
C CYS A 149 0.43 5.27 -0.76
N SER A 150 -0.90 5.29 -0.93
CA SER A 150 -1.55 5.47 -2.23
C SER A 150 -1.59 6.93 -2.73
N ILE A 151 -1.26 7.91 -1.89
CA ILE A 151 -1.18 9.31 -2.33
C ILE A 151 0.11 9.51 -3.11
N ASN A 152 0.01 10.30 -4.19
CA ASN A 152 1.16 10.70 -5.00
C ASN A 152 2.30 11.27 -4.13
N PHE A 153 3.49 10.67 -4.21
CA PHE A 153 4.67 11.07 -3.44
C PHE A 153 5.10 12.54 -3.63
N ASN A 154 4.70 13.17 -4.74
CA ASN A 154 4.91 14.60 -4.97
C ASN A 154 4.24 15.45 -3.86
N VAL A 155 3.07 15.05 -3.37
CA VAL A 155 2.39 15.75 -2.26
C VAL A 155 3.27 15.78 -1.01
N TYR A 156 3.89 14.64 -0.66
CA TYR A 156 4.81 14.56 0.47
C TYR A 156 6.08 15.37 0.25
N TYR A 157 6.60 15.38 -0.98
CA TYR A 157 7.71 16.25 -1.34
C TYR A 157 7.37 17.75 -1.16
N LEU A 158 6.18 18.20 -1.58
CA LEU A 158 5.71 19.57 -1.38
C LEU A 158 5.57 19.92 0.11
N LEU A 159 5.10 18.99 0.93
CA LEU A 159 5.05 19.15 2.39
C LEU A 159 6.46 19.31 2.99
N LEU A 160 7.43 18.54 2.51
CA LEU A 160 8.82 18.60 2.99
C LEU A 160 9.48 19.95 2.71
N ILE A 161 9.21 20.57 1.55
CA ILE A 161 9.69 21.91 1.21
C ILE A 161 8.81 23.04 1.76
N ARG A 162 7.92 22.73 2.71
CA ARG A 162 7.00 23.66 3.41
C ARG A 162 6.00 24.39 2.51
N LYS A 163 5.70 23.85 1.32
CA LYS A 163 4.66 24.36 0.42
C LYS A 163 3.32 23.68 0.71
N THR A 164 2.87 23.77 1.95
CA THR A 164 1.67 23.07 2.44
C THR A 164 0.40 23.45 1.67
N LYS A 165 0.25 24.73 1.30
CA LYS A 165 -0.90 25.20 0.52
C LYS A 165 -0.97 24.52 -0.85
N GLU A 166 0.15 24.35 -1.54
CA GLU A 166 0.19 23.69 -2.85
C GLU A 166 -0.11 22.18 -2.70
N ALA A 167 0.39 21.55 -1.64
CA ALA A 167 0.13 20.14 -1.35
C ALA A 167 -1.38 19.85 -1.13
N PHE A 168 -2.06 20.65 -0.31
CA PHE A 168 -3.50 20.45 -0.03
C PHE A 168 -4.43 20.95 -1.15
N MET A 169 -3.96 21.87 -2.00
CA MET A 169 -4.70 22.30 -3.20
C MET A 169 -4.52 21.36 -4.39
N ASN A 170 -3.67 20.33 -4.27
CA ASN A 170 -3.52 19.31 -5.29
C ASN A 170 -4.86 18.64 -5.56
N GLN A 171 -5.28 18.68 -6.83
CA GLN A 171 -6.57 18.13 -7.25
C GLN A 171 -6.63 16.60 -7.09
N GLU A 172 -5.55 15.88 -7.43
CA GLU A 172 -5.47 14.42 -7.29
C GLU A 172 -5.71 13.99 -5.84
N LEU A 173 -5.05 14.64 -4.88
CA LEU A 173 -5.23 14.34 -3.45
C LEU A 173 -6.70 14.50 -3.02
N ARG A 174 -7.33 15.62 -3.41
CA ARG A 174 -8.70 15.94 -3.00
C ARG A 174 -9.72 15.00 -3.63
N TYR A 175 -9.56 14.68 -4.91
CA TYR A 175 -10.43 13.72 -5.60
C TYR A 175 -10.22 12.31 -5.06
N TYR A 176 -8.98 11.88 -4.85
CA TYR A 176 -8.66 10.58 -4.27
C TYR A 176 -9.32 10.40 -2.89
N LEU A 177 -9.10 11.32 -1.95
CA LEU A 177 -9.74 11.25 -0.63
C LEU A 177 -11.26 11.34 -0.73
N GLY A 178 -11.79 12.18 -1.62
CA GLY A 178 -13.22 12.29 -1.87
C GLY A 178 -13.85 10.97 -2.36
N ILE A 179 -13.17 10.27 -3.27
CA ILE A 179 -13.61 8.96 -3.79
C ILE A 179 -13.51 7.91 -2.69
N VAL A 180 -12.38 7.80 -1.98
CA VAL A 180 -12.19 6.80 -0.91
C VAL A 180 -13.24 6.95 0.18
N PHE A 181 -13.39 8.14 0.76
CA PHE A 181 -14.36 8.36 1.84
C PHE A 181 -15.81 8.37 1.33
N GLY A 182 -16.06 8.87 0.13
CA GLY A 182 -17.38 8.85 -0.50
C GLY A 182 -17.87 7.43 -0.77
N SER A 183 -17.04 6.60 -1.40
CA SER A 183 -17.31 5.18 -1.66
C SER A 183 -17.49 4.41 -0.36
N ALA A 184 -16.60 4.61 0.63
CA ALA A 184 -16.72 3.97 1.95
C ALA A 184 -18.05 4.33 2.64
N LEU A 185 -18.49 5.59 2.57
CA LEU A 185 -19.76 6.03 3.14
C LEU A 185 -20.97 5.38 2.45
N LEU A 186 -20.98 5.36 1.12
CA LEU A 186 -22.07 4.75 0.34
C LEU A 186 -22.18 3.25 0.61
N ILE A 187 -21.05 2.55 0.66
CA ILE A 187 -20.98 1.13 1.01
C ILE A 187 -21.45 0.91 2.45
N ALA A 188 -20.97 1.71 3.41
CA ALA A 188 -21.37 1.60 4.82
C ALA A 188 -22.89 1.73 5.01
N ILE A 189 -23.53 2.66 4.30
CA ILE A 189 -24.99 2.83 4.32
C ILE A 189 -25.70 1.58 3.77
N ASN A 190 -25.13 0.96 2.73
CA ASN A 190 -25.68 -0.22 2.08
C ASN A 190 -25.55 -1.49 2.94
N ILE A 191 -24.42 -1.66 3.64
CA ILE A 191 -24.13 -2.86 4.45
C ILE A 191 -24.51 -2.72 5.93
N LYS A 192 -25.03 -1.55 6.36
CA LYS A 192 -25.32 -1.26 7.78
C LYS A 192 -26.18 -2.29 8.50
N GLY A 193 -27.04 -3.02 7.77
CA GLY A 193 -27.93 -4.04 8.35
C GLY A 193 -27.21 -5.30 8.83
N SER A 194 -25.96 -5.51 8.37
CA SER A 194 -25.15 -6.68 8.72
C SER A 194 -24.20 -6.43 9.89
N PHE A 195 -24.20 -5.23 10.48
CA PHE A 195 -23.28 -4.84 11.55
C PHE A 195 -24.04 -4.24 12.73
N ASP A 196 -23.51 -4.43 13.93
CA ASP A 196 -24.12 -3.93 15.17
C ASP A 196 -24.18 -2.40 15.21
N ASN A 197 -23.16 -1.73 14.66
CA ASN A 197 -23.01 -0.29 14.69
C ASN A 197 -22.56 0.27 13.35
N PHE A 198 -23.04 1.46 13.00
CA PHE A 198 -22.62 2.16 11.78
C PHE A 198 -21.11 2.41 11.73
N PHE A 199 -20.48 2.64 12.87
CA PHE A 199 -19.03 2.79 12.96
C PHE A 199 -18.29 1.54 12.44
N MET A 200 -18.75 0.33 12.81
CA MET A 200 -18.13 -0.90 12.34
C MET A 200 -18.39 -1.11 10.84
N ALA A 201 -19.61 -0.84 10.37
CA ALA A 201 -19.91 -0.88 8.93
C ALA A 201 -19.01 0.09 8.14
N PHE A 202 -18.82 1.31 8.63
CA PHE A 202 -17.95 2.30 8.00
C PHE A 202 -16.48 1.93 8.07
N HIS A 203 -16.00 1.44 9.21
CA HIS A 203 -14.63 0.94 9.36
C HIS A 203 -14.33 -0.20 8.39
N THR A 204 -15.19 -1.21 8.31
CA THR A 204 -15.01 -2.33 7.38
C THR A 204 -15.12 -1.90 5.92
N ALA A 205 -16.07 -1.01 5.59
CA ALA A 205 -16.18 -0.42 4.25
C ALA A 205 -14.93 0.37 3.87
N LEU A 206 -14.44 1.23 4.77
CA LEU A 206 -13.25 2.05 4.56
C LEU A 206 -12.01 1.18 4.39
N PHE A 207 -11.86 0.12 5.18
CA PHE A 207 -10.75 -0.83 5.03
C PHE A 207 -10.73 -1.43 3.61
N GLN A 208 -11.87 -1.93 3.14
CA GLN A 208 -11.95 -2.58 1.84
C GLN A 208 -11.78 -1.60 0.69
N VAL A 209 -12.38 -0.41 0.77
CA VAL A 209 -12.19 0.64 -0.23
C VAL A 209 -10.73 1.10 -0.26
N ALA A 210 -10.11 1.33 0.90
CA ALA A 210 -8.70 1.68 0.97
C ALA A 210 -7.84 0.60 0.31
N SER A 211 -8.01 -0.66 0.71
CA SER A 211 -7.26 -1.81 0.17
C SER A 211 -7.37 -1.95 -1.35
N VAL A 212 -8.58 -1.80 -1.91
CA VAL A 212 -8.80 -1.91 -3.36
C VAL A 212 -8.27 -0.68 -4.10
N SER A 213 -8.54 0.53 -3.58
CA SER A 213 -8.09 1.79 -4.22
C SER A 213 -6.57 1.97 -4.18
N SER A 214 -5.91 1.50 -3.12
CA SER A 214 -4.45 1.47 -2.98
C SER A 214 -3.81 0.24 -3.62
N THR A 215 -4.62 -0.62 -4.25
CA THR A 215 -4.22 -1.91 -4.83
C THR A 215 -3.45 -2.81 -3.86
N THR A 216 -3.59 -2.61 -2.56
CA THR A 216 -2.85 -3.37 -1.55
C THR A 216 -3.37 -4.80 -1.48
N GLY A 217 -4.69 -5.01 -1.48
CA GLY A 217 -5.27 -6.36 -1.52
C GLY A 217 -5.36 -7.07 -0.17
N PHE A 218 -5.19 -6.36 0.96
CA PHE A 218 -5.58 -6.89 2.27
C PHE A 218 -7.11 -7.02 2.38
N ALA A 219 -7.57 -7.95 3.22
CA ALA A 219 -8.98 -8.14 3.50
C ALA A 219 -9.24 -8.28 5.01
N THR A 220 -10.36 -7.72 5.47
CA THR A 220 -10.89 -7.94 6.83
C THR A 220 -12.19 -8.73 6.84
N THR A 221 -12.83 -8.86 5.68
CA THR A 221 -14.08 -9.60 5.50
C THR A 221 -14.19 -10.05 4.05
N ASP A 222 -15.06 -11.04 3.80
CA ASP A 222 -15.40 -11.48 2.46
C ASP A 222 -16.48 -10.55 1.85
N PHE A 223 -16.03 -9.57 1.07
CA PHE A 223 -16.91 -8.63 0.39
C PHE A 223 -17.68 -9.25 -0.79
N ASN A 224 -17.40 -10.51 -1.18
CA ASN A 224 -18.23 -11.20 -2.19
C ASN A 224 -19.66 -11.46 -1.69
N LEU A 225 -19.82 -11.52 -0.37
CA LEU A 225 -21.11 -11.68 0.30
C LEU A 225 -21.89 -10.35 0.39
N TRP A 226 -21.31 -9.23 -0.01
CA TRP A 226 -21.97 -7.92 0.04
C TRP A 226 -22.98 -7.72 -1.10
N PRO A 227 -23.96 -6.82 -0.94
CA PRO A 227 -24.92 -6.52 -1.99
C PRO A 227 -24.24 -6.00 -3.26
N GLU A 228 -24.85 -6.25 -4.42
CA GLU A 228 -24.30 -5.91 -5.74
C GLU A 228 -23.88 -4.44 -5.88
N PHE A 229 -24.60 -3.53 -5.24
CA PHE A 229 -24.25 -2.11 -5.22
C PHE A 229 -22.85 -1.87 -4.63
N SER A 230 -22.54 -2.50 -3.49
CA SER A 230 -21.26 -2.34 -2.81
C SER A 230 -20.13 -2.99 -3.61
N LYS A 231 -20.37 -4.17 -4.20
CA LYS A 231 -19.40 -4.85 -5.07
C LYS A 231 -19.07 -4.04 -6.32
N THR A 232 -20.10 -3.44 -6.93
CA THR A 232 -19.92 -2.61 -8.14
C THR A 232 -19.07 -1.38 -7.84
N ILE A 233 -19.26 -0.72 -6.69
CA ILE A 233 -18.44 0.42 -6.28
C ILE A 233 -16.97 0.03 -6.08
N LEU A 234 -16.69 -1.15 -5.51
CA LEU A 234 -15.32 -1.60 -5.31
C LEU A 234 -14.60 -1.93 -6.62
N VAL A 235 -15.32 -2.38 -7.65
CA VAL A 235 -14.73 -2.77 -8.95
C VAL A 235 -14.48 -1.58 -9.87
N LEU A 236 -15.22 -0.48 -9.70
CA LEU A 236 -15.13 0.74 -10.52
C LEU A 236 -14.02 1.69 -10.05
#